data_AF-A0A9Y1FR61-F1
#
_entry.id   AF-A0A9Y1FR61-F1
#
_cell.length_a   1.000
_cell.length_b   1.000
_cell.length_c   1.000
_cell.angle_alpha   90.00
_cell.angle_beta   90.00
_cell.angle_gamma   90.00
#
_symmetry.space_group_name_H-M   'P 1'
#
loop_
_entity.id
_entity.type
_entity.pdbx_description
1 polymer ?
#
loop_
_entity_poly.entity_id
_entity_poly.type
_entity_poly.pdbx_seq_one_letter_code
_entity_poly.pdbx_strand_id
1 'polypeptide(L)' 'MTLIDDYSRFSLGAKLHPFAQRKEQIISLLEDAIEKYGRPESILTDNGALFSSVRGETSTFSRLCQTKQME' A
#
# COMPACT_ATOMS: atom_id res chain seq x y z
N MET A 1 6.13 3.10 7.88
CA MET A 1 4.97 3.15 6.97
C MET A 1 3.72 2.93 7.81
N THR A 2 2.66 3.69 7.56
CA THR A 2 1.37 3.54 8.25
C THR A 2 0.27 3.38 7.21
N LEU A 3 -0.61 2.41 7.43
CA LEU A 3 -1.84 2.23 6.67
C LEU A 3 -3.01 2.71 7.54
N ILE A 4 -3.85 3.56 6.96
CA ILE A 4 -4.95 4.22 7.67
C ILE A 4 -6.20 4.06 6.81
N ASP A 5 -7.31 3.70 7.44
CA ASP A 5 -8.63 3.75 6.81
C ASP A 5 -9.05 5.22 6.59
N ASP A 6 -9.42 5.55 5.36
CA ASP A 6 -9.67 6.95 5.00
C ASP A 6 -10.92 7.53 5.69
N TYR A 7 -11.96 6.71 5.87
CA TYR A 7 -13.22 7.17 6.47
C TYR A 7 -13.09 7.40 7.98
N SER A 8 -12.59 6.40 8.71
CA SER A 8 -12.58 6.41 10.17
C SER A 8 -11.29 6.95 10.80
N ARG A 9 -10.23 7.13 10.00
CA ARG A 9 -8.86 7.41 10.47
C ARG A 9 -8.28 6.31 11.37
N PHE A 10 -8.88 5.12 11.36
CA PHE A 10 -8.38 3.98 12.11
C PHE A 10 -7.05 3.48 11.51
N SER A 11 -6.04 3.24 12.35
CA SER A 11 -4.77 2.68 11.89
C SER A 11 -4.91 1.17 11.68
N LEU A 12 -4.85 0.74 10.42
CA LEU A 12 -4.91 -0.66 10.03
C LEU A 12 -3.59 -1.39 10.30
N GLY A 13 -2.47 -0.66 10.24
CA GLY A 13 -1.16 -1.18 10.62
C GLY A 13 -0.06 -0.14 10.50
N ALA A 14 1.03 -0.36 11.25
CA ALA A 14 2.23 0.46 11.18
C ALA A 14 3.47 -0.43 11.33
N LYS A 15 4.47 -0.22 10.46
CA LYS A 15 5.77 -0.89 10.55
C LYS A 15 6.89 0.15 10.52
N LEU A 16 7.80 0.03 11.49
CA LEU A 16 9.07 0.75 11.53
C LEU A 16 10.13 -0.12 10.85
N HIS A 17 10.91 0.49 9.96
CA HIS A 17 12.02 -0.18 9.29
C HIS A 17 13.32 0.56 9.64
N PRO A 18 14.38 -0.15 10.07
CA PRO A 18 15.65 0.49 10.45
C PRO A 18 16.45 1.02 9.26
N PHE A 19 16.05 0.65 8.04
CA PHE A 19 16.67 1.05 6.78
C PHE A 19 15.63 1.63 5.82
N ALA A 20 16.10 2.09 4.65
CA ALA A 20 15.24 2.58 3.58
C ALA A 20 14.13 1.56 3.27
N GLN A 21 12.90 2.07 3.19
CA GLN A 21 11.72 1.26 2.93
C GLN A 21 11.79 0.68 1.52
N ARG A 22 11.33 -0.57 1.37
CA ARG A 22 11.23 -1.26 0.09
C ARG A 22 9.77 -1.58 -0.24
N LYS A 23 9.47 -1.73 -1.52
CA LYS A 23 8.11 -1.96 -2.01
C LYS A 23 7.49 -3.22 -1.42
N GLU A 24 8.29 -4.28 -1.24
CA GLU A 24 7.84 -5.57 -0.70
C GLU A 24 7.34 -5.44 0.75
N GLN A 25 7.92 -4.52 1.53
CA GLN A 25 7.49 -4.27 2.91
C GLN A 25 6.12 -3.62 2.98
N ILE A 26 5.82 -2.75 2.01
CA ILE A 26 4.51 -2.08 1.87
C ILE A 26 3.47 -3.10 1.41
N ILE A 27 3.81 -3.92 0.40
CA ILE A 27 2.93 -4.96 -0.11
C ILE A 27 2.58 -5.94 1.02
N SER A 28 3.56 -6.43 1.78
CA SER A 28 3.31 -7.29 2.94
C SER A 28 2.42 -6.62 3.98
N LEU A 29 2.67 -5.35 4.33
CA LEU A 29 1.81 -4.64 5.29
C LEU A 29 0.36 -4.50 4.79
N LEU A 30 0.17 -4.25 3.51
CA LEU A 30 -1.14 -4.16 2.89
C LEU A 30 -1.85 -5.52 2.86
N GLU A 31 -1.13 -6.60 2.53
CA GLU A 31 -1.69 -7.96 2.53
C GLU A 31 -2.11 -8.39 3.94
N ASP A 32 -1.28 -8.14 4.96
CA ASP A 32 -1.61 -8.39 6.37
C ASP A 32 -2.90 -7.65 6.77
N ALA A 33 -3.07 -6.40 6.31
CA ALA A 33 -4.26 -5.61 6.60
C ALA A 33 -5.50 -6.11 5.86
N ILE A 34 -5.37 -6.52 4.59
CA ILE A 34 -6.47 -7.08 3.79
C ILE A 34 -6.95 -8.41 4.40
N GLU A 35 -6.02 -9.26 4.83
CA GLU A 35 -6.35 -10.53 5.50
C GLU A 35 -7.14 -10.28 6.79
N LYS A 36 -6.76 -9.24 7.56
CA LYS A 36 -7.37 -8.95 8.86
C LYS A 36 -8.69 -8.17 8.79
N TYR A 37 -8.79 -7.20 7.88
CA TYR A 37 -9.92 -6.24 7.84
C TYR A 37 -10.76 -6.33 6.57
N GLY A 38 -10.34 -7.13 5.59
CA GLY A 38 -10.98 -7.21 4.28
C GLY A 38 -10.38 -6.26 3.26
N ARG A 39 -10.84 -6.43 2.02
CA ARG A 39 -10.35 -5.70 0.84
C ARG A 39 -10.94 -4.29 0.81
N PRO A 40 -10.12 -3.23 0.66
CA PRO A 40 -10.63 -1.87 0.47
C PRO A 40 -11.26 -1.70 -0.93
N GLU A 41 -12.09 -0.67 -1.07
CA GLU A 41 -12.62 -0.26 -2.38
C GLU A 41 -11.53 0.36 -3.25
N SER A 42 -10.72 1.25 -2.68
CA SER A 42 -9.62 1.92 -3.36
C SER A 42 -8.45 2.18 -2.42
N ILE A 43 -7.27 2.45 -2.99
CA ILE A 43 -6.04 2.77 -2.26
C ILE A 43 -5.56 4.16 -2.66
N LEU A 44 -5.38 5.03 -1.66
CA LEU A 44 -4.81 6.36 -1.82
C LEU A 44 -3.34 6.38 -1.39
N THR A 45 -2.46 6.93 -2.22
CA THR A 45 -1.04 7.16 -1.91
C THR A 45 -0.62 8.56 -2.32
N ASP A 46 0.53 9.03 -1.85
CA ASP A 46 1.12 10.33 -2.21
C ASP A 46 1.87 10.29 -3.56
N ASN A 47 1.77 9.19 -4.32
CA ASN A 47 2.54 8.92 -5.53
C ASN A 47 4.07 8.94 -5.33
N GLY A 48 4.56 8.78 -4.11
CA GLY A 48 5.98 8.69 -3.81
C GLY A 48 6.67 7.53 -4.55
N ALA A 49 8.00 7.55 -4.62
CA ALA A 49 8.80 6.60 -5.41
C ALA A 49 8.59 5.11 -5.05
N LEU A 50 8.03 4.84 -3.87
CA LEU A 50 7.65 3.49 -3.44
C LEU A 50 6.35 3.00 -4.10
N PHE A 51 5.47 3.90 -4.52
CA PHE A 51 4.16 3.59 -5.10
C PHE A 51 4.11 3.85 -6.60
N SER A 52 4.94 4.75 -7.12
CA SER A 52 4.99 5.11 -8.55
C SER A 52 6.23 4.54 -9.26
N SER A 53 6.20 4.53 -10.59
CA SER A 53 7.40 4.32 -11.41
C SER A 53 7.95 5.66 -11.84
N VAL A 54 9.25 5.87 -11.63
CA VAL A 54 9.94 7.07 -12.09
C VAL A 54 10.00 7.15 -13.62
N ARG A 55 9.88 5.99 -14.31
CA ARG A 55 9.99 5.89 -15.78
C ARG A 55 8.64 5.93 -16.50
N GLY A 56 7.53 6.19 -15.78
CA GLY A 56 6.19 6.24 -16.35
C GLY A 56 5.53 4.88 -16.64
N GLU A 57 6.19 3.78 -16.29
CA GLU A 57 5.62 2.42 -16.36
C GLU A 57 4.68 2.14 -15.16
N THR A 58 3.83 1.13 -15.23
CA THR A 58 3.05 0.68 -14.08
C THR A 58 3.98 0.14 -12.99
N SER A 59 3.90 0.69 -11.77
CA SER A 59 4.71 0.19 -10.66
C SER A 59 4.23 -1.20 -10.22
N THR A 60 5.11 -2.00 -9.61
CA THR A 60 4.72 -3.29 -9.01
C THR A 60 3.57 -3.14 -8.00
N PHE A 61 3.52 -2.00 -7.29
CA PHE A 61 2.46 -1.69 -6.35
C PHE A 61 1.12 -1.42 -7.07
N SER A 62 1.12 -0.56 -8.09
CA SER A 62 -0.09 -0.29 -8.90
C SER A 62 -0.61 -1.57 -9.55
N ARG A 63 0.27 -2.39 -10.12
CA ARG A 63 -0.11 -3.68 -10.71
C ARG A 63 -0.77 -4.62 -9.68
N LEU A 64 -0.29 -4.63 -8.44
CA LEU A 64 -0.92 -5.39 -7.35
C LEU A 64 -2.34 -4.87 -7.08
N CYS A 65 -2.50 -3.54 -6.95
CA CYS A 65 -3.80 -2.92 -6.73
C CYS A 65 -4.79 -3.28 -7.85
N GLN A 66 -4.38 -3.19 -9.12
CA GLN A 66 -5.19 -3.59 -10.28
C GLN A 66 -5.61 -5.05 -10.21
N THR A 67 -4.65 -5.95 -9.93
CA THR A 67 -4.89 -7.40 -9.89
C THR A 67 -5.91 -7.77 -8.80
N LYS A 68 -5.89 -7.04 -7.68
CA LYS A 68 -6.82 -7.20 -6.56
C LYS A 68 -8.04 -6.27 -6.64
N GLN A 69 -8.20 -5.53 -7.75
CA GLN A 69 -9.31 -4.62 -8.07
C GLN A 69 -9.49 -3.45 -7.07
N MET A 70 -8.40 -2.96 -6.49
CA MET A 70 -8.37 -1.91 -5.45
C MET A 70 -7.89 -0.56 -6.00
N GLU A 71 -8.20 -0.25 -7.26
CA GLU A 71 -7.89 1.03 -7.92
C GLU A 71 -9.15 1.86 -8.15
#